data_AF-A0AAE0LZ37-F1
#
_entry.id   AF-A0AAE0LZ37-F1
#
_cell.length_a   1.000
_cell.length_b   1.000
_cell.length_c   1.000
_cell.angle_alpha   90.00
_cell.angle_beta   90.00
_cell.angle_gamma   90.00
#
_symmetry.space_group_name_H-M   'P 1'
#
loop_
_entity.id
_entity.type
_entity.pdbx_description
1 polymer ?
#
loop_
_entity_poly.entity_id
_entity_poly.type
_entity_poly.pdbx_seq_one_letter_code
_entity_poly.pdbx_strand_id
1 'polypeptide(L)'
;MHLHNPLLPAISGLFLLTASVTSAPVTPPAPNNVQQFVGKGKIAAVAGSFFDSDDALIDSQKVGCLNAAGVLTLDDCAVFSRSDSYPNTLSTSAGDCTFHNTRMPLNTDSFYGQTSHAWYCGELDDAHRENLAELKDPAAPQETYYTVEGFTKPYLCTGEFGCYFDVKKAPTSNEDAIPVWQYFWGGSQMGITPGHLRIVWLWVPVGKGEKSSA
;
A
#
# COMPACT_ATOMS: atom_id res chain seq x y z
N MET A 1 -14.92 -32.12 -92.83
CA MET A 1 -15.38 -31.85 -91.46
C MET A 1 -14.48 -30.81 -90.84
N HIS A 2 -14.92 -29.56 -90.73
CA HIS A 2 -14.31 -28.58 -89.83
C HIS A 2 -15.41 -27.66 -89.31
N LEU A 3 -15.74 -27.88 -88.03
CA LEU A 3 -16.68 -27.10 -87.22
C LEU A 3 -15.96 -25.85 -86.70
N HIS A 4 -16.56 -24.68 -86.94
CA HIS A 4 -16.23 -23.43 -86.26
C HIS A 4 -16.97 -23.40 -84.92
N ASN A 5 -16.25 -23.10 -83.84
CA ASN A 5 -16.77 -22.96 -82.49
C ASN A 5 -16.71 -21.46 -82.09
N PRO A 6 -17.75 -20.87 -81.46
CA PRO A 6 -17.75 -19.46 -81.11
C PRO A 6 -17.16 -19.18 -79.71
N LEU A 7 -16.60 -17.98 -79.56
CA LEU A 7 -16.05 -17.40 -78.33
C LEU A 7 -17.16 -16.98 -77.34
N LEU A 8 -16.93 -17.25 -76.05
CA LEU A 8 -17.66 -16.69 -74.91
C LEU A 8 -16.80 -15.63 -74.19
N PRO A 9 -17.38 -14.55 -73.62
CA PRO A 9 -16.64 -13.54 -72.88
C PRO A 9 -16.50 -13.93 -71.39
N ALA A 10 -15.31 -13.66 -70.82
CA ALA A 10 -15.03 -13.85 -69.40
C ALA A 10 -15.56 -12.65 -68.59
N ILE A 11 -16.42 -12.92 -67.60
CA ILE A 11 -16.92 -11.95 -66.63
C ILE A 11 -15.93 -11.91 -65.45
N SER A 12 -15.21 -10.79 -65.28
CA SER A 12 -14.40 -10.52 -64.09
C SER A 12 -15.31 -9.96 -62.98
N GLY A 13 -15.59 -10.77 -61.96
CA GLY A 13 -16.25 -10.36 -60.74
C GLY A 13 -15.25 -9.80 -59.73
N LEU A 14 -15.34 -8.51 -59.41
CA LEU A 14 -14.56 -7.85 -58.38
C LEU A 14 -15.25 -8.04 -57.02
N PHE A 15 -14.74 -8.93 -56.18
CA PHE A 15 -15.19 -9.10 -54.79
C PHE A 15 -14.53 -8.02 -53.91
N LEU A 16 -15.31 -7.05 -53.41
CA LEU A 16 -14.87 -6.12 -52.37
C LEU A 16 -14.89 -6.82 -51.00
N LEU A 17 -13.71 -7.13 -50.46
CA LEU A 17 -13.52 -7.46 -49.05
C LEU A 17 -13.58 -6.17 -48.21
N THR A 18 -14.68 -5.94 -47.51
CA THR A 18 -14.77 -4.90 -46.49
C THR A 18 -14.09 -5.40 -45.21
N ALA A 19 -12.85 -4.97 -44.98
CA ALA A 19 -12.15 -5.20 -43.73
C ALA A 19 -12.75 -4.33 -42.61
N SER A 20 -13.55 -4.95 -41.74
CA SER A 20 -14.03 -4.30 -40.51
C SER A 20 -12.86 -4.11 -39.55
N VAL A 21 -12.35 -2.88 -39.46
CA VAL A 21 -11.34 -2.50 -38.46
C VAL A 21 -12.03 -2.47 -37.10
N THR A 22 -11.93 -3.55 -36.34
CA THR A 22 -12.30 -3.56 -34.93
C THR A 22 -11.22 -2.85 -34.14
N SER A 23 -11.47 -1.59 -33.78
CA SER A 23 -10.64 -0.89 -32.81
C SER A 23 -10.71 -1.64 -31.47
N ALA A 24 -9.59 -2.26 -31.07
CA ALA A 24 -9.48 -2.82 -29.73
C ALA A 24 -9.66 -1.68 -28.70
N PRO A 25 -10.44 -1.89 -27.62
CA PRO A 25 -10.58 -0.89 -26.59
C PRO A 25 -9.21 -0.62 -25.97
N VAL A 26 -8.73 0.62 -26.09
CA VAL A 26 -7.52 1.08 -25.39
C VAL A 26 -7.88 1.17 -23.91
N THR A 27 -7.39 0.22 -23.12
CA THR A 27 -7.53 0.30 -21.66
C THR A 27 -6.67 1.47 -21.18
N PRO A 28 -7.21 2.44 -20.42
CA PRO A 28 -6.40 3.49 -19.85
C PRO A 28 -5.29 2.88 -18.99
N PRO A 29 -4.09 3.50 -18.95
CA PRO A 29 -3.02 3.03 -18.09
C PRO A 29 -3.52 2.98 -16.64
N ALA A 30 -3.19 1.90 -15.93
CA ALA A 30 -3.52 1.77 -14.52
C ALA A 30 -3.02 3.00 -13.76
N PRO A 31 -3.80 3.53 -12.79
CA PRO A 31 -3.36 4.68 -12.01
C PRO A 31 -2.01 4.37 -11.35
N ASN A 32 -1.06 5.29 -11.49
CA ASN A 32 0.26 5.16 -10.85
C ASN A 32 0.07 5.34 -9.34
N ASN A 33 -0.04 4.22 -8.61
CA ASN A 33 -0.22 4.19 -7.17
C ASN A 33 0.94 4.86 -6.41
N VAL A 34 2.16 4.90 -6.97
CA VAL A 34 3.28 5.67 -6.41
C VAL A 34 2.97 7.17 -6.35
N GLN A 35 2.25 7.71 -7.34
CA GLN A 35 1.80 9.10 -7.33
C GLN A 35 0.67 9.36 -6.34
N GLN A 36 -0.02 8.32 -5.86
CA GLN A 36 -1.08 8.47 -4.85
C GLN A 36 -0.51 8.52 -3.43
N PHE A 37 0.65 7.91 -3.19
CA PHE A 37 1.35 8.00 -1.91
C PHE A 37 2.13 9.31 -1.78
N VAL A 38 1.50 10.48 -1.85
CA VAL A 38 2.17 11.78 -1.70
C VAL A 38 1.36 12.72 -0.80
N GLY A 39 2.02 13.71 -0.22
CA GLY A 39 1.36 14.75 0.58
C GLY A 39 0.69 14.20 1.84
N LYS A 40 -0.62 14.44 1.97
CA LYS A 40 -1.40 14.08 3.17
C LYS A 40 -2.38 12.95 2.89
N GLY A 41 -2.57 12.08 3.86
CA GLY A 41 -3.47 10.94 3.73
C GLY A 41 -3.79 10.30 5.08
N LYS A 42 -4.83 9.45 5.09
CA LYS A 42 -5.10 8.54 6.20
C LYS A 42 -4.45 7.20 5.91
N ILE A 43 -4.14 6.43 6.94
CA ILE A 43 -3.66 5.05 6.79
C ILE A 43 -4.76 4.11 7.26
N ALA A 44 -5.40 3.43 6.30
CA ALA A 44 -6.35 2.37 6.58
C ALA A 44 -5.62 1.05 6.82
N ALA A 45 -6.09 0.26 7.77
CA ALA A 45 -5.61 -1.09 8.02
C ALA A 45 -6.56 -2.11 7.40
N VAL A 46 -6.02 -2.97 6.54
CA VAL A 46 -6.79 -3.98 5.80
C VAL A 46 -6.22 -5.35 6.17
N ALA A 47 -7.07 -6.27 6.61
CA ALA A 47 -6.68 -7.64 6.90
C ALA A 47 -6.40 -8.41 5.61
N GLY A 48 -5.32 -9.18 5.55
CA GLY A 48 -5.08 -10.09 4.43
C GLY A 48 -3.64 -10.08 3.89
N SER A 49 -3.51 -10.55 2.64
CA SER A 49 -2.21 -10.71 1.96
C SER A 49 -2.24 -10.48 0.46
N PHE A 50 -3.15 -9.64 -0.02
CA PHE A 50 -3.37 -9.45 -1.45
C PHE A 50 -3.22 -7.98 -1.82
N PHE A 51 -2.20 -7.68 -2.63
CA PHE A 51 -1.97 -6.34 -3.19
C PHE A 51 -2.65 -6.14 -4.56
N ASP A 52 -3.33 -7.18 -5.04
CA ASP A 52 -4.17 -7.20 -6.22
C ASP A 52 -5.61 -7.49 -5.76
N SER A 53 -6.30 -6.44 -5.36
CA SER A 53 -7.66 -6.52 -4.83
C SER A 53 -8.46 -5.31 -5.31
N ASP A 54 -9.75 -5.53 -5.55
CA ASP A 54 -10.69 -4.47 -5.88
C ASP A 54 -11.16 -3.71 -4.62
N ASP A 55 -11.83 -2.58 -4.82
CA ASP A 55 -12.31 -1.73 -3.72
C ASP A 55 -13.31 -2.45 -2.81
N ALA A 56 -14.16 -3.33 -3.37
CA ALA A 56 -15.16 -4.04 -2.59
C ALA A 56 -14.53 -5.05 -1.62
N LEU A 57 -13.51 -5.78 -2.07
CA LEU A 57 -12.75 -6.69 -1.23
C LEU A 57 -11.99 -5.93 -0.13
N ILE A 58 -11.33 -4.82 -0.49
CA ILE A 58 -10.62 -3.96 0.45
C ILE A 58 -11.56 -3.45 1.54
N ASP A 59 -12.72 -2.92 1.16
CA ASP A 59 -13.70 -2.39 2.10
C ASP A 59 -14.23 -3.49 3.04
N SER A 60 -14.46 -4.70 2.51
CA SER A 60 -14.89 -5.85 3.33
C SER A 60 -13.81 -6.37 4.30
N GLN A 61 -12.54 -6.09 4.01
CA GLN A 61 -11.38 -6.50 4.79
C GLN A 61 -10.81 -5.39 5.68
N LYS A 62 -11.39 -4.19 5.62
CA LYS A 62 -10.96 -3.07 6.45
C LYS A 62 -11.24 -3.40 7.92
N VAL A 63 -10.19 -3.34 8.74
CA VAL A 63 -10.27 -3.60 10.19
C VAL A 63 -10.15 -2.34 11.02
N GLY A 64 -9.77 -1.21 10.42
CA GLY A 64 -9.66 0.07 11.10
C GLY A 64 -8.73 1.04 10.38
N CYS A 65 -8.12 1.94 11.14
CA CYS A 65 -7.15 2.92 10.67
C CYS A 65 -6.19 3.35 11.79
N LEU A 66 -5.09 3.98 11.42
CA LEU A 66 -4.12 4.48 12.40
C LEU A 66 -4.52 5.86 12.90
N ASN A 67 -4.44 6.04 14.22
CA ASN A 67 -4.69 7.33 14.87
C ASN A 67 -3.41 8.19 14.95
N ALA A 68 -3.51 9.34 15.63
CA ALA A 68 -2.42 10.31 15.68
C ALA A 68 -1.17 9.78 16.38
N ALA A 69 -1.31 8.80 17.28
CA ALA A 69 -0.20 8.15 17.97
C ALA A 69 0.38 6.96 17.20
N GLY A 70 -0.17 6.61 16.02
CA GLY A 70 0.28 5.47 15.23
C GLY A 70 -0.30 4.11 15.67
N VAL A 71 -1.30 4.09 16.56
CA VAL A 71 -1.97 2.84 16.95
C VAL A 71 -3.21 2.58 16.11
N LEU A 72 -3.56 1.30 15.93
CA LEU A 72 -4.74 0.87 15.21
C LEU A 72 -5.99 1.10 16.08
N THR A 73 -6.95 1.82 15.51
CA THR A 73 -8.26 2.15 16.09
C THR A 73 -9.37 1.86 15.08
N LEU A 74 -10.63 1.88 15.52
CA LEU A 74 -11.76 1.61 14.64
C LEU A 74 -12.04 2.78 13.68
N ASP A 75 -12.26 3.99 14.21
CA ASP A 75 -12.69 5.16 13.44
C ASP A 75 -11.89 6.46 13.69
N ASP A 76 -11.02 6.50 14.70
CA ASP A 76 -10.18 7.68 15.02
C ASP A 76 -8.97 7.78 14.06
N CYS A 77 -9.26 8.01 12.77
CA CYS A 77 -8.25 8.01 11.73
C CYS A 77 -7.55 9.37 11.63
N ALA A 78 -6.26 9.40 11.95
CA ALA A 78 -5.45 10.60 11.80
C ALA A 78 -5.05 10.86 10.34
N VAL A 79 -4.72 12.12 10.07
CA VAL A 79 -4.08 12.53 8.83
C VAL A 79 -2.56 12.53 9.05
N PHE A 80 -1.89 11.76 8.21
CA PHE A 80 -0.45 11.66 8.12
C PHE A 80 0.05 12.59 7.03
N SER A 81 1.24 13.15 7.23
CA SER A 81 2.00 13.86 6.21
C SER A 81 3.20 12.99 5.83
N ARG A 82 3.39 12.77 4.52
CA ARG A 82 4.60 12.19 3.97
C ARG A 82 5.59 13.30 3.68
N SER A 83 6.86 13.12 4.06
CA SER A 83 7.93 14.01 3.63
C SER A 83 8.13 13.92 2.11
N ASP A 84 8.25 15.08 1.46
CA ASP A 84 8.49 15.19 0.02
C ASP A 84 9.95 14.91 -0.36
N SER A 85 10.86 14.92 0.61
CA SER A 85 12.27 14.59 0.43
C SER A 85 12.58 13.21 1.00
N TYR A 86 13.48 12.48 0.34
CA TYR A 86 14.08 11.28 0.90
C TYR A 86 14.57 11.58 2.32
N PRO A 87 14.26 10.72 3.33
CA PRO A 87 13.78 9.34 3.20
C PRO A 87 12.26 9.11 3.13
N ASN A 88 11.42 10.11 2.83
CA ASN A 88 9.95 9.93 2.75
C ASN A 88 9.32 9.41 4.05
N THR A 89 9.70 10.00 5.18
CA THR A 89 9.12 9.70 6.49
C THR A 89 7.63 10.05 6.57
N LEU A 90 6.97 9.50 7.58
CA LEU A 90 5.60 9.82 7.94
C LEU A 90 5.57 10.55 9.29
N SER A 91 4.67 11.52 9.41
CA SER A 91 4.40 12.23 10.65
C SER A 91 2.91 12.54 10.80
N THR A 92 2.48 12.77 12.03
CA THR A 92 1.12 13.21 12.38
C THR A 92 1.18 14.54 13.11
N SER A 93 0.04 15.00 13.65
CA SER A 93 0.02 16.10 14.61
C SER A 93 0.73 15.78 15.94
N ALA A 94 1.00 14.51 16.24
CA ALA A 94 1.72 14.11 17.44
C ALA A 94 3.25 14.20 17.28
N GLY A 95 3.76 14.02 16.06
CA GLY A 95 5.19 14.03 15.76
C GLY A 95 5.55 13.05 14.65
N ASP A 96 6.85 12.80 14.51
CA ASP A 96 7.40 11.84 13.55
C ASP A 96 7.09 10.41 13.97
N CYS A 97 6.89 9.54 12.98
CA CYS A 97 6.51 8.15 13.20
C CYS A 97 7.70 7.20 13.11
N THR A 98 7.83 6.29 14.08
CA THR A 98 8.89 5.29 14.12
C THR A 98 8.54 4.01 14.91
N PHE A 99 9.06 2.87 14.48
CA PHE A 99 9.28 1.60 15.19
C PHE A 99 10.52 1.60 16.09
N HIS A 100 11.35 2.65 16.09
CA HIS A 100 12.60 2.70 16.85
C HIS A 100 12.46 3.37 18.22
N ASN A 101 11.24 3.73 18.63
CA ASN A 101 10.99 4.26 19.96
C ASN A 101 11.00 3.12 21.00
N THR A 102 12.05 3.07 21.81
CA THR A 102 12.28 2.03 22.82
C THR A 102 11.28 2.06 23.97
N ARG A 103 10.52 3.16 24.12
CA ARG A 103 9.44 3.27 25.11
C ARG A 103 8.17 2.53 24.68
N MET A 104 8.07 2.13 23.41
CA MET A 104 6.91 1.44 22.87
C MET A 104 6.96 -0.06 23.17
N PRO A 105 5.80 -0.74 23.31
CA PRO A 105 5.77 -2.14 23.69
C PRO A 105 6.43 -3.05 22.63
N LEU A 106 7.09 -4.10 23.09
CA LEU A 106 7.68 -5.13 22.24
C LEU A 106 6.64 -6.16 21.77
N ASN A 107 6.84 -6.76 20.59
CA ASN A 107 6.03 -7.89 20.11
C ASN A 107 6.49 -9.23 20.71
N THR A 108 6.44 -9.36 22.04
CA THR A 108 6.99 -10.51 22.77
C THR A 108 6.43 -11.87 22.37
N ASP A 109 5.29 -11.90 21.66
CA ASP A 109 4.63 -13.12 21.21
C ASP A 109 5.23 -13.64 19.89
N SER A 110 5.89 -12.78 19.11
CA SER A 110 6.49 -13.12 17.82
C SER A 110 7.90 -13.69 17.99
N PHE A 111 8.18 -14.88 17.45
CA PHE A 111 9.49 -15.51 17.57
C PHE A 111 10.62 -14.65 16.97
N TYR A 112 10.38 -14.06 15.80
CA TYR A 112 11.37 -13.22 15.12
C TYR A 112 11.17 -11.72 15.38
N GLY A 113 9.98 -11.29 15.79
CA GLY A 113 9.65 -9.90 16.10
C GLY A 113 9.76 -9.51 17.58
N GLN A 114 10.14 -10.42 18.47
CA GLN A 114 10.17 -10.20 19.93
C GLN A 114 10.96 -8.99 20.42
N THR A 115 11.92 -8.49 19.62
CA THR A 115 12.72 -7.30 19.92
C THR A 115 12.29 -6.05 19.15
N SER A 116 11.25 -6.14 18.31
CA SER A 116 10.69 -5.01 17.60
C SER A 116 9.71 -4.24 18.48
N HIS A 117 9.87 -2.92 18.54
CA HIS A 117 8.92 -2.05 19.22
C HIS A 117 7.73 -1.75 18.31
N ALA A 118 6.59 -1.41 18.92
CA ALA A 118 5.41 -1.00 18.17
C ALA A 118 5.65 0.33 17.45
N TRP A 119 4.99 0.50 16.31
CA TRP A 119 4.95 1.76 15.59
C TRP A 119 4.30 2.84 16.42
N TYR A 120 4.90 4.03 16.39
CA TYR A 120 4.43 5.14 17.18
C TYR A 120 4.74 6.47 16.50
N CYS A 121 3.81 7.41 16.58
CA CYS A 121 4.02 8.78 16.15
C CYS A 121 3.99 9.70 17.36
N GLY A 122 5.05 10.49 17.56
CA GLY A 122 5.16 11.35 18.72
C GLY A 122 6.56 11.86 19.00
N GLU A 123 6.84 12.13 20.26
CA GLU A 123 8.20 12.50 20.69
C GLU A 123 9.14 11.30 20.55
N LEU A 124 10.24 11.53 19.83
CA LEU A 124 11.34 10.58 19.72
C LEU A 124 12.04 10.46 21.09
N ASP A 125 12.33 9.24 21.50
CA ASP A 125 13.07 9.00 22.73
C ASP A 125 14.55 9.43 22.61
N ASP A 126 15.21 9.55 23.76
CA ASP A 126 16.57 10.09 23.82
C ASP A 126 17.56 9.21 23.03
N ALA A 127 17.40 7.88 23.12
CA ALA A 127 18.23 6.91 22.39
C ALA A 127 18.10 7.07 20.87
N HIS A 128 16.88 7.23 20.35
CA HIS A 128 16.66 7.44 18.93
C HIS A 128 17.22 8.80 18.47
N ARG A 129 17.01 9.87 19.25
CA ARG A 129 17.59 11.18 18.94
C ARG A 129 19.12 11.17 18.96
N GLU A 130 19.73 10.47 19.91
CA GLU A 130 21.18 10.29 20.00
C GLU A 130 21.73 9.52 18.80
N ASN A 131 21.08 8.42 18.40
CA ASN A 131 21.45 7.67 17.19
C ASN A 131 21.42 8.55 15.93
N LEU A 132 20.37 9.36 15.76
CA LEU A 132 20.28 10.31 14.65
C LEU A 132 21.39 11.37 14.69
N ALA A 133 21.77 11.83 15.90
CA ALA A 133 22.82 12.82 16.09
C ALA A 133 24.23 12.25 15.87
N GLU A 134 24.50 11.02 16.35
CA GLU A 134 25.79 10.34 16.22
C GLU A 134 26.12 10.04 14.75
N LEU A 135 25.12 9.66 13.97
CA LEU A 135 25.29 9.37 12.55
C LEU A 135 25.73 10.61 11.74
N LYS A 136 25.60 11.83 12.28
CA LYS A 136 25.91 13.13 11.61
C LYS A 136 25.38 13.23 10.18
N ASP A 137 24.41 12.38 9.87
CA ASP A 137 23.82 12.21 8.58
C ASP A 137 22.35 12.55 8.76
N PRO A 138 21.85 13.64 8.17
CA PRO A 138 20.42 13.90 8.15
C PRO A 138 19.62 12.77 7.45
N ALA A 139 20.30 11.84 6.76
CA ALA A 139 19.77 10.60 6.21
C ALA A 139 20.10 9.34 7.04
N ALA A 140 20.58 9.48 8.28
CA ALA A 140 20.54 8.44 9.33
C ALA A 140 19.20 7.70 9.26
N PRO A 141 19.11 6.37 9.49
CA PRO A 141 17.99 5.54 9.04
C PRO A 141 16.69 5.96 9.72
N GLN A 142 16.07 6.99 9.16
CA GLN A 142 14.70 7.33 9.38
C GLN A 142 13.91 6.32 8.58
N GLU A 143 12.76 5.92 9.13
CA GLU A 143 11.92 4.97 8.44
C GLU A 143 11.46 5.52 7.11
N THR A 144 11.87 4.81 6.07
CA THR A 144 11.48 5.10 4.70
C THR A 144 10.17 4.37 4.42
N TYR A 145 9.18 5.14 3.98
CA TYR A 145 7.92 4.58 3.50
C TYR A 145 7.86 4.70 1.98
N TYR A 146 7.32 3.69 1.34
CA TYR A 146 7.11 3.66 -0.10
C TYR A 146 5.92 2.78 -0.46
N THR A 147 5.53 2.84 -1.74
CA THR A 147 4.60 1.88 -2.33
C THR A 147 5.25 1.26 -3.55
N VAL A 148 4.83 0.05 -3.91
CA VAL A 148 5.43 -0.72 -5.01
C VAL A 148 4.65 -0.47 -6.29
N GLU A 149 5.36 -0.13 -7.37
CA GLU A 149 4.76 -0.04 -8.69
C GLU A 149 4.19 -1.41 -9.11
N GLY A 150 2.93 -1.42 -9.57
CA GLY A 150 2.22 -2.64 -9.97
C GLY A 150 1.20 -3.15 -8.94
N PHE A 151 1.18 -2.63 -7.71
CA PHE A 151 0.03 -2.83 -6.83
C PHE A 151 -1.19 -2.07 -7.34
N THR A 152 -2.40 -2.62 -7.14
CA THR A 152 -3.64 -1.95 -7.59
C THR A 152 -3.97 -0.71 -6.76
N LYS A 153 -3.35 -0.58 -5.58
CA LYS A 153 -3.56 0.49 -4.60
C LYS A 153 -2.24 0.91 -3.94
N PRO A 154 -2.18 2.10 -3.32
CA PRO A 154 -0.98 2.60 -2.65
C PRO A 154 -0.80 1.93 -1.27
N TYR A 155 -0.49 0.63 -1.27
CA TYR A 155 -0.11 -0.07 -0.05
C TYR A 155 1.28 0.37 0.41
N LEU A 156 1.41 0.62 1.71
CA LEU A 156 2.64 1.11 2.30
C LEU A 156 3.57 -0.04 2.68
N CYS A 157 4.83 0.13 2.33
CA CYS A 157 5.94 -0.73 2.67
C CYS A 157 7.03 0.08 3.35
N THR A 158 7.86 -0.59 4.15
CA THR A 158 9.06 -0.03 4.77
C THR A 158 10.21 -1.04 4.71
N GLY A 159 11.45 -0.57 4.78
CA GLY A 159 12.66 -1.39 4.67
C GLY A 159 12.76 -2.15 3.33
N GLU A 160 13.33 -3.35 3.35
CA GLU A 160 13.43 -4.22 2.17
C GLU A 160 12.19 -5.11 2.05
N PHE A 161 11.10 -4.56 1.51
CA PHE A 161 9.83 -5.26 1.24
C PHE A 161 8.93 -5.57 2.45
N GLY A 162 9.07 -4.84 3.55
CA GLY A 162 8.18 -4.92 4.71
C GLY A 162 6.83 -4.25 4.45
N CYS A 163 5.94 -4.92 3.73
CA CYS A 163 4.59 -4.42 3.41
C CYS A 163 3.47 -4.99 4.31
N TYR A 164 3.84 -5.88 5.23
CA TYR A 164 2.92 -6.50 6.17
C TYR A 164 3.24 -6.05 7.57
N PHE A 165 2.18 -5.98 8.38
CA PHE A 165 2.25 -5.60 9.78
C PHE A 165 1.49 -6.60 10.63
N ASP A 166 1.91 -6.68 11.89
CA ASP A 166 1.42 -7.60 12.89
C ASP A 166 0.62 -6.81 13.95
N VAL A 167 -0.62 -7.24 14.22
CA VAL A 167 -1.44 -6.73 15.32
C VAL A 167 -2.06 -7.89 16.08
N LYS A 168 -2.19 -7.75 17.40
CA LYS A 168 -2.77 -8.83 18.24
C LYS A 168 -4.21 -9.18 17.88
N LYS A 169 -5.01 -8.18 17.49
CA LYS A 169 -6.42 -8.33 17.13
C LYS A 169 -6.91 -7.09 16.38
N ALA A 170 -8.08 -7.20 15.76
CA ALA A 170 -8.80 -6.02 15.29
C ALA A 170 -9.37 -5.20 16.49
N PRO A 171 -9.46 -3.86 16.38
CA PRO A 171 -10.17 -3.05 17.34
C PRO A 171 -11.67 -3.38 17.30
N THR A 172 -12.31 -3.35 18.47
CA THR A 172 -13.75 -3.57 18.65
C THR A 172 -14.49 -2.33 19.10
N SER A 173 -13.75 -1.30 19.51
CA SER A 173 -14.25 0.02 19.90
C SER A 173 -13.21 1.09 19.59
N ASN A 174 -13.62 2.37 19.65
CA ASN A 174 -12.69 3.50 19.50
C ASN A 174 -11.78 3.72 20.72
N GLU A 175 -12.07 3.06 21.84
CA GLU A 175 -11.20 3.07 23.03
C GLU A 175 -10.06 2.04 22.90
N ASP A 176 -10.16 1.09 21.97
CA ASP A 176 -9.09 0.15 21.69
C ASP A 176 -7.91 0.87 21.01
N ALA A 177 -6.79 0.93 21.71
CA ALA A 177 -5.50 1.38 21.18
C ALA A 177 -4.63 0.16 20.92
N ILE A 178 -4.69 -0.40 19.70
CA ILE A 178 -3.97 -1.63 19.37
C ILE A 178 -2.60 -1.28 18.78
N PRO A 179 -1.48 -1.62 19.45
CA PRO A 179 -0.16 -1.39 18.88
C PRO A 179 0.05 -2.22 17.61
N VAL A 180 0.85 -1.68 16.69
CA VAL A 180 1.15 -2.31 15.41
C VAL A 180 2.65 -2.56 15.32
N TRP A 181 3.05 -3.75 14.94
CA TRP A 181 4.46 -4.12 14.78
C TRP A 181 4.78 -4.45 13.33
N GLN A 182 6.06 -4.42 12.98
CA GLN A 182 6.52 -5.01 11.73
C GLN A 182 6.25 -6.52 11.75
N TYR A 183 5.84 -7.06 10.59
CA TYR A 183 5.68 -8.49 10.43
C TYR A 183 7.03 -9.17 10.19
N PHE A 184 7.39 -10.12 11.04
CA PHE A 184 8.57 -10.97 10.88
C PHE A 184 8.18 -12.44 10.74
N TRP A 185 8.94 -13.18 9.93
CA TRP A 185 8.77 -14.61 9.72
C TRP A 185 10.11 -15.29 9.45
N GLY A 186 10.15 -16.61 9.60
CA GLY A 186 11.33 -17.44 9.35
C GLY A 186 11.06 -18.90 9.67
N GLY A 187 12.11 -19.74 9.67
CA GLY A 187 11.96 -21.20 9.81
C GLY A 187 11.15 -21.66 11.04
N SER A 188 11.25 -20.96 12.17
CA SER A 188 10.51 -21.26 13.41
C SER A 188 9.11 -20.65 13.48
N GLN A 189 8.77 -19.73 12.57
CA GLN A 189 7.47 -19.07 12.47
C GLN A 189 7.25 -18.66 11.00
N MET A 190 6.74 -19.58 10.20
CA MET A 190 6.58 -19.40 8.73
C MET A 190 5.39 -18.52 8.32
N GLY A 191 4.67 -17.95 9.30
CA GLY A 191 3.44 -17.19 9.08
C GLY A 191 3.30 -16.06 10.09
N ILE A 192 2.08 -15.53 10.23
CA ILE A 192 1.74 -14.57 11.28
C ILE A 192 1.95 -15.21 12.66
N THR A 193 2.33 -14.38 13.64
CA THR A 193 2.41 -14.76 15.06
C THR A 193 1.10 -15.47 15.46
N PRO A 194 1.15 -16.66 16.09
CA PRO A 194 -0.06 -17.39 16.45
C PRO A 194 -1.04 -16.54 17.27
N GLY A 195 -2.29 -16.46 16.82
CA GLY A 195 -3.34 -15.67 17.46
C GLY A 195 -3.35 -14.18 17.06
N HIS A 196 -2.37 -13.71 16.29
CA HIS A 196 -2.34 -12.36 15.76
C HIS A 196 -2.98 -12.28 14.37
N LEU A 197 -3.24 -11.05 13.94
CA LEU A 197 -3.76 -10.70 12.63
C LEU A 197 -2.65 -10.05 11.81
N ARG A 198 -2.51 -10.50 10.55
CA ARG A 198 -1.69 -9.83 9.55
C ARG A 198 -2.52 -8.77 8.84
N ILE A 199 -1.99 -7.56 8.80
CA ILE A 199 -2.59 -6.43 8.08
C ILE A 199 -1.62 -5.84 7.06
N VAL A 200 -2.18 -5.11 6.11
CA VAL A 200 -1.45 -4.18 5.24
C VAL A 200 -1.95 -2.76 5.52
N TRP A 201 -1.09 -1.77 5.29
CA TRP A 201 -1.45 -0.37 5.39
C TRP A 201 -1.77 0.19 4.01
N LEU A 202 -2.94 0.79 3.87
CA LEU A 202 -3.41 1.43 2.64
C LEU A 202 -3.43 2.94 2.83
N TRP A 203 -2.72 3.66 1.96
CA TRP A 203 -2.77 5.12 1.94
C TRP A 203 -4.06 5.62 1.28
N VAL A 204 -4.80 6.45 1.99
CA VAL A 204 -6.02 7.10 1.50
C VAL A 204 -5.76 8.61 1.41
N PRO A 205 -5.47 9.16 0.22
CA PRO A 205 -5.14 10.57 0.06
C PRO A 205 -6.24 11.50 0.60
N VAL A 206 -5.83 12.58 1.25
CA VAL A 206 -6.72 13.65 1.73
C VAL A 206 -6.41 14.92 0.94
N GLY A 207 -7.44 15.54 0.36
CA GLY A 207 -7.31 16.85 -0.30
C GLY A 207 -6.99 16.85 -1.80
N LYS A 208 -6.93 15.69 -2.47
CA LYS A 208 -7.00 15.58 -3.94
C LYS A 208 -7.79 14.33 -4.33
N GLY A 209 -9.09 14.49 -4.60
CA GLY A 209 -9.98 13.35 -4.91
C GLY A 209 -11.46 13.62 -5.19
N GLU A 210 -12.01 14.82 -4.93
CA GLU A 210 -13.22 15.24 -5.66
C GLU A 210 -12.82 15.55 -7.10
N LYS A 211 -12.97 14.55 -7.99
CA LYS A 211 -13.17 14.87 -9.40
C LYS A 211 -14.51 15.57 -9.50
N SER A 212 -14.49 16.89 -9.72
CA SER A 212 -15.67 17.60 -10.21
C SER A 212 -16.10 16.93 -11.51
N SER A 213 -17.30 16.35 -11.52
CA SER A 213 -18.06 16.24 -12.75
C SER A 213 -18.39 17.67 -13.20
N ALA A 214 -17.71 18.12 -14.25
CA ALA A 214 -18.10 19.24 -15.09
C ALA A 214 -17.67 18.91 -16.52
#